data_AF-A0A126QR25-F1
#
_entry.id   AF-A0A126QR25-F1
#
_cell.length_a   1.000
_cell.length_b   1.000
_cell.length_c   1.000
_cell.angle_alpha   90.00
_cell.angle_beta   90.00
_cell.angle_gamma   90.00
#
_symmetry.space_group_name_H-M   'P 1'
#
loop_
_entity.id
_entity.type
_entity.pdbx_description
1 polymer ?
#
loop_
_entity_poly.entity_id
_entity_poly.type
_entity_poly.pdbx_seq_one_letter_code
_entity_poly.pdbx_strand_id
1 'polypeptide(L)'
;MDRGVFVSRKEAEETTLFEAMDRFIEYDIPRLRTAAIETRRAKGIQRREIASLYMAAIRPKHIAAFIDEREAEGVKPNVIRLDLAILSRLFEVVASDWSTESLANPVKRASNKPKLTGGRTRRHLPRS
;
A
#
# COMPACT_ATOMS: atom_id res chain seq x y z
N MET A 1 -10.57 23.84 7.52
CA MET A 1 -9.28 23.25 7.12
C MET A 1 -8.68 22.78 8.42
N ASP A 2 -9.04 21.57 8.85
CA ASP A 2 -8.86 21.15 10.24
C ASP A 2 -8.01 19.88 10.24
N ARG A 3 -6.69 20.06 10.09
CA ARG A 3 -5.72 18.99 10.35
C ARG A 3 -5.31 19.07 11.80
N GLY A 4 -6.22 18.63 12.66
CA GLY A 4 -6.04 18.54 14.10
C GLY A 4 -5.84 17.09 14.55
N VAL A 5 -4.80 16.42 14.06
CA VAL A 5 -4.27 15.22 14.75
C VAL A 5 -2.76 15.24 14.59
N PHE A 6 -2.08 16.08 15.38
CA PHE A 6 -0.63 16.01 15.57
C PHE A 6 -0.33 14.73 16.35
N VAL A 7 -0.19 13.61 15.64
CA VAL A 7 0.31 12.36 16.19
C VAL A 7 1.79 12.57 16.51
N SER A 8 2.19 12.32 17.76
CA SER A 8 3.57 12.49 18.20
C SER A 8 4.48 11.57 17.38
N ARG A 9 5.72 11.98 17.06
CA ARG A 9 6.70 11.16 16.29
C ARG A 9 6.79 9.72 16.81
N LYS A 10 6.70 9.54 18.12
CA LYS A 10 6.74 8.24 18.80
C LYS A 10 5.50 7.38 18.52
N GLU A 11 4.31 7.99 18.50
CA GLU A 11 3.08 7.30 18.12
C GLU A 11 3.09 6.93 16.63
N ALA A 12 3.68 7.76 15.77
CA ALA A 12 3.81 7.46 14.33
C ALA A 12 4.73 6.25 14.07
N GLU A 13 5.76 6.05 14.89
CA GLU A 13 6.64 4.87 14.86
C GLU A 13 5.97 3.61 15.44
N GLU A 14 5.09 3.78 16.43
CA GLU A 14 4.30 2.71 17.07
C GLU A 14 2.97 2.41 16.35
N THR A 15 2.62 3.14 15.28
CA THR A 15 1.37 2.88 14.56
C THR A 15 1.52 1.70 13.59
N THR A 16 0.60 0.74 13.72
CA THR A 16 0.50 -0.40 12.80
C THR A 16 -0.14 -0.01 11.47
N LEU A 17 0.16 -0.77 10.41
CA LEU A 17 -0.51 -0.58 9.12
C LEU A 17 -2.03 -0.76 9.25
N PHE A 18 -2.48 -1.66 10.13
CA PHE A 18 -3.90 -1.86 10.40
C PHE A 18 -4.58 -0.59 10.92
N GLU A 19 -4.03 0.02 11.97
CA GLU A 19 -4.57 1.26 12.58
C GLU A 19 -4.51 2.43 11.62
N ALA A 20 -3.42 2.56 10.88
CA ALA A 20 -3.27 3.58 9.85
C ALA A 20 -4.32 3.42 8.74
N MET A 21 -4.52 2.19 8.28
CA MET A 21 -5.53 1.87 7.27
C MET A 21 -6.95 2.13 7.79
N ASP A 22 -7.22 1.87 9.07
CA ASP A 22 -8.54 2.09 9.68
C ASP A 22 -8.89 3.59 9.69
N ARG A 23 -7.96 4.42 10.14
CA ARG A 23 -8.09 5.89 10.07
C ARG A 23 -8.24 6.37 8.63
N PHE A 24 -7.46 5.82 7.70
CA PHE A 24 -7.58 6.16 6.28
C PHE A 24 -8.95 5.79 5.71
N ILE A 25 -9.52 4.64 6.11
CA ILE A 25 -10.88 4.24 5.74
C ILE A 25 -11.92 5.23 6.28
N GLU A 26 -11.72 5.76 7.48
CA GLU A 26 -12.67 6.68 8.12
C GLU A 26 -12.59 8.11 7.57
N TYR A 27 -11.39 8.65 7.38
CA TYR A 27 -11.20 10.07 7.05
C TYR A 27 -10.98 10.36 5.56
N ASP A 28 -10.26 9.49 4.85
CA ASP A 28 -9.87 9.73 3.45
C ASP A 28 -10.80 9.05 2.45
N ILE A 29 -11.13 7.78 2.67
CA ILE A 29 -11.90 6.98 1.72
C ILE A 29 -13.31 7.54 1.43
N PRO A 30 -14.09 8.07 2.39
CA PRO A 30 -15.43 8.58 2.12
C PRO A 30 -15.44 9.78 1.17
N ARG A 31 -14.29 10.46 1.02
CA ARG A 31 -14.11 11.60 0.12
C ARG A 31 -13.88 11.17 -1.33
N LEU A 32 -13.68 9.87 -1.59
CA LEU A 32 -13.43 9.31 -2.91
C LEU A 32 -14.74 8.92 -3.59
N ARG A 33 -14.83 9.19 -4.91
CA ARG A 33 -15.96 8.70 -5.74
C ARG A 33 -16.13 7.19 -5.70
N THR A 34 -15.07 6.44 -5.39
CA THR A 34 -15.04 4.97 -5.32
C THR A 34 -14.99 4.45 -3.89
N ALA A 35 -15.44 5.23 -2.90
CA ALA A 35 -15.34 4.91 -1.47
C ALA A 35 -15.64 3.45 -1.13
N ALA A 36 -16.80 2.91 -1.55
CA ALA A 36 -17.20 1.54 -1.23
C ALA A 36 -16.22 0.46 -1.75
N ILE A 37 -15.61 0.67 -2.92
CA ILE A 37 -14.65 -0.27 -3.51
C ILE A 37 -13.31 -0.16 -2.78
N GLU A 38 -12.85 1.06 -2.53
CA GLU A 38 -11.60 1.31 -1.80
C GLU A 38 -11.69 0.79 -0.36
N THR A 39 -12.81 0.98 0.34
CA THR A 39 -13.04 0.43 1.68
C THR A 39 -12.95 -1.09 1.68
N ARG A 40 -13.61 -1.77 0.73
CA ARG A 40 -13.53 -3.24 0.63
C ARG A 40 -12.10 -3.71 0.40
N ARG A 41 -11.35 -2.98 -0.42
CA ARG A 41 -9.96 -3.29 -0.73
C ARG A 41 -9.04 -3.07 0.48
N ALA A 42 -9.16 -1.93 1.14
CA ALA A 42 -8.44 -1.59 2.36
C ALA A 42 -8.70 -2.63 3.48
N LYS A 43 -9.97 -3.03 3.68
CA LYS A 43 -10.32 -4.12 4.60
C LYS A 43 -9.76 -5.48 4.17
N GLY A 44 -9.62 -5.72 2.87
CA GLY A 44 -8.95 -6.91 2.34
C GLY A 44 -7.46 -6.95 2.67
N ILE A 45 -6.79 -5.79 2.65
CA ILE A 45 -5.39 -5.65 3.05
C ILE A 45 -5.22 -5.81 4.56
N GLN A 46 -6.16 -5.26 5.36
CA GLN A 46 -6.14 -5.37 6.84
C GLN A 46 -6.20 -6.82 7.36
N ARG A 47 -6.69 -7.78 6.56
CA ARG A 47 -6.78 -9.20 6.93
C ARG A 47 -5.48 -9.99 6.71
N ARG A 48 -4.42 -9.32 6.27
CA ARG A 48 -3.15 -9.93 5.87
C ARG A 48 -2.08 -9.67 6.91
N GLU A 49 -1.06 -10.50 6.91
CA GLU A 49 0.08 -10.39 7.83
C GLU A 49 0.78 -9.02 7.75
N ILE A 50 0.76 -8.37 6.59
CA ILE A 50 1.35 -7.02 6.46
C ILE A 50 0.64 -5.97 7.33
N ALA A 51 -0.64 -6.18 7.67
CA ALA A 51 -1.43 -5.24 8.45
C ALA A 51 -1.00 -5.17 9.93
N SER A 52 -0.49 -6.27 10.49
CA SER A 52 -0.02 -6.31 11.87
C SER A 52 1.36 -5.67 12.06
N LEU A 53 2.06 -5.37 10.96
CA LEU A 53 3.38 -4.74 11.01
C LEU A 53 3.27 -3.23 11.31
N TYR A 54 4.21 -2.74 12.11
CA TYR A 54 4.42 -1.30 12.30
C TYR A 54 4.79 -0.64 10.98
N MET A 55 4.23 0.53 10.70
CA MET A 55 4.50 1.27 9.46
C MET A 55 5.98 1.56 9.27
N ALA A 56 6.71 1.87 10.35
CA ALA A 56 8.15 2.07 10.34
C ALA A 56 8.96 0.79 10.05
N ALA A 57 8.41 -0.38 10.38
CA ALA A 57 9.03 -1.67 10.11
C ALA A 57 8.75 -2.17 8.68
N ILE A 58 7.82 -1.57 7.94
CA ILE A 58 7.51 -1.98 6.57
C ILE A 58 8.65 -1.58 5.64
N ARG A 59 9.21 -2.61 5.00
CA ARG A 59 10.32 -2.53 4.05
C ARG A 59 9.88 -3.12 2.71
N PRO A 60 10.62 -2.85 1.60
CA PRO A 60 10.28 -3.41 0.29
C PRO A 60 10.11 -4.94 0.28
N LYS A 61 10.83 -5.68 1.13
CA LYS A 61 10.68 -7.14 1.28
C LYS A 61 9.27 -7.57 1.73
N HIS A 62 8.62 -6.78 2.59
CA HIS A 62 7.25 -7.06 3.06
C HIS A 62 6.22 -6.76 1.97
N ILE A 63 6.48 -5.74 1.14
CA ILE A 63 5.65 -5.45 -0.05
C ILE A 63 5.78 -6.58 -1.09
N ALA A 64 6.99 -7.09 -1.30
CA ALA A 64 7.22 -8.23 -2.19
C ALA A 64 6.48 -9.48 -1.69
N ALA A 65 6.60 -9.81 -0.39
CA ALA A 65 5.86 -10.94 0.20
C ALA A 65 4.33 -10.78 0.04
N PHE A 66 3.80 -9.58 0.20
CA PHE A 66 2.38 -9.30 -0.06
C PHE A 66 2.02 -9.53 -1.54
N ILE A 67 2.86 -9.11 -2.49
CA ILE A 67 2.62 -9.35 -3.92
C ILE A 67 2.63 -10.86 -4.20
N ASP A 68 3.62 -11.58 -3.70
CA ASP A 68 3.77 -13.03 -3.90
C ASP A 68 2.58 -13.80 -3.30
N GLU A 69 2.10 -13.42 -2.11
CA GLU A 69 0.87 -13.97 -1.51
C GLU A 69 -0.33 -13.77 -2.43
N ARG A 70 -0.52 -12.56 -2.96
CA ARG A 70 -1.65 -12.22 -3.82
C ARG A 70 -1.57 -12.91 -5.19
N GLU A 71 -0.37 -13.07 -5.74
CA GLU A 71 -0.14 -13.84 -6.96
C GLU A 71 -0.43 -15.32 -6.75
N ALA A 72 -0.01 -15.90 -5.62
CA ALA A 72 -0.30 -17.29 -5.25
C ALA A 72 -1.81 -17.56 -5.09
N GLU A 73 -2.59 -16.57 -4.66
CA GLU A 73 -4.05 -16.62 -4.63
C GLU A 73 -4.72 -16.54 -6.01
N GLY A 74 -3.94 -16.40 -7.09
CA GLY A 74 -4.47 -16.28 -8.46
C GLY A 74 -5.12 -14.92 -8.73
N VAL A 75 -4.79 -13.89 -7.96
CA VAL A 75 -5.37 -12.56 -8.12
C VAL A 75 -4.80 -11.90 -9.37
N LYS A 76 -5.68 -11.27 -10.16
CA LYS A 76 -5.27 -10.59 -11.40
C LYS A 76 -4.24 -9.50 -11.10
N PRO A 77 -3.17 -9.34 -11.91
CA PRO A 77 -2.13 -8.34 -11.69
C PRO A 77 -2.64 -6.90 -11.54
N ASN A 78 -3.70 -6.53 -12.28
CA ASN A 78 -4.31 -5.21 -12.15
C ASN A 78 -4.97 -4.97 -10.78
N VAL A 79 -5.48 -6.03 -10.13
CA VAL A 79 -6.05 -5.95 -8.79
C VAL A 79 -4.94 -5.76 -7.77
N ILE A 80 -3.84 -6.50 -7.88
CA ILE A 80 -2.64 -6.34 -7.02
C ILE A 80 -2.09 -4.91 -7.15
N ARG A 81 -2.01 -4.39 -8.37
CA ARG A 81 -1.59 -3.00 -8.62
C ARG A 81 -2.48 -1.97 -7.92
N LEU A 82 -3.79 -2.20 -7.88
CA LEU A 82 -4.73 -1.33 -7.18
C LEU A 82 -4.59 -1.47 -5.65
N ASP A 83 -4.32 -2.67 -5.14
CA ASP A 83 -4.00 -2.88 -3.71
C ASP A 83 -2.74 -2.08 -3.32
N LEU A 84 -1.69 -2.14 -4.15
CA LEU A 84 -0.46 -1.36 -3.96
C LEU A 84 -0.69 0.16 -4.07
N ALA A 85 -1.67 0.60 -4.88
CA ALA A 85 -2.00 2.01 -5.01
C ALA A 85 -2.62 2.58 -3.73
N ILE A 86 -3.51 1.82 -3.07
CA ILE A 86 -4.03 2.18 -1.74
C ILE A 86 -2.89 2.29 -0.74
N LEU A 87 -2.02 1.29 -0.68
CA LEU A 87 -0.87 1.30 0.23
C LEU A 87 0.00 2.53 0.00
N SER A 88 0.32 2.84 -1.27
CA SER A 88 1.10 4.04 -1.61
C SER A 88 0.45 5.31 -1.08
N ARG A 89 -0.87 5.46 -1.26
CA ARG A 89 -1.60 6.65 -0.81
C ARG A 89 -1.64 6.73 0.71
N LEU A 90 -1.85 5.61 1.40
CA LEU A 90 -1.80 5.56 2.85
C LEU A 90 -0.44 6.04 3.37
N PHE A 91 0.67 5.53 2.81
CA PHE A 91 2.01 5.98 3.20
C PHE A 91 2.24 7.47 2.92
N GLU A 92 1.68 8.03 1.85
CA GLU A 92 1.76 9.46 1.57
C GLU A 92 0.94 10.31 2.55
N VAL A 93 -0.28 9.88 2.88
CA VAL A 93 -1.13 10.55 3.89
C VAL A 93 -0.44 10.52 5.25
N VAL A 94 0.05 9.36 5.68
CA VAL A 94 0.77 9.20 6.94
C VAL A 94 2.05 10.04 6.96
N ALA A 95 2.84 10.04 5.89
CA ALA A 95 4.05 10.86 5.83
C ALA A 95 3.74 12.37 5.86
N SER A 96 2.65 12.79 5.20
CA SER A 96 2.21 14.19 5.16
C SER A 96 1.61 14.66 6.49
N ASP A 97 0.75 13.84 7.09
CA ASP A 97 -0.05 14.25 8.25
C ASP A 97 0.63 13.92 9.58
N TRP A 98 1.54 12.96 9.65
CA TRP A 98 2.18 12.55 10.92
C TRP A 98 3.60 13.10 11.12
N SER A 99 4.00 14.15 10.39
CA SER A 99 5.31 14.84 10.54
C SER A 99 6.50 13.86 10.67
N THR A 100 6.43 12.74 9.95
CA THR A 100 7.50 11.75 9.88
C THR A 100 8.41 12.11 8.72
N GLU A 101 9.19 13.19 8.89
CA GLU A 101 10.20 13.64 7.92
C GLU A 101 11.20 12.53 7.51
N SER A 102 11.30 11.43 8.26
CA SER A 102 12.18 10.29 7.96
C SER A 102 11.51 9.12 7.23
N LEU A 103 10.17 9.09 7.05
CA LEU A 103 9.48 7.94 6.46
C LEU A 103 9.53 8.00 4.93
N ALA A 104 10.68 7.67 4.39
CA ALA A 104 10.90 7.47 2.97
C ALA A 104 9.92 6.42 2.40
N ASN A 105 8.96 6.85 1.57
CA ASN A 105 7.93 5.99 0.95
C ASN A 105 8.56 4.71 0.31
N PRO A 106 8.37 3.52 0.92
CA PRO A 106 9.00 2.29 0.44
C PRO A 106 8.33 1.75 -0.83
N VAL A 107 7.08 2.15 -1.13
CA VAL A 107 6.35 1.77 -2.36
C VAL A 107 6.93 2.46 -3.59
N LYS A 108 7.43 3.70 -3.45
CA LYS A 108 8.18 4.39 -4.51
C LYS A 108 9.55 3.75 -4.76
N ARG A 109 10.14 3.12 -3.74
CA ARG A 109 11.45 2.45 -3.81
C ARG A 109 11.36 0.96 -4.16
N ALA A 110 10.17 0.37 -4.10
CA ALA A 110 9.94 -1.00 -4.54
C ALA A 110 10.10 -1.06 -6.07
N SER A 111 11.28 -1.50 -6.52
CA SER A 111 11.63 -1.68 -7.92
C SER A 111 10.81 -2.77 -8.62
N ASN A 112 10.07 -3.59 -7.85
CA ASN A 112 9.27 -4.70 -8.35
C ASN A 112 7.78 -4.30 -8.40
N LYS A 113 7.43 -3.38 -9.30
CA LYS A 113 6.03 -3.11 -9.65
C LYS A 113 5.62 -4.16 -10.69
N PRO A 114 4.49 -4.88 -10.53
CA PRO A 114 4.06 -5.85 -11.51
C PRO A 114 3.88 -5.15 -12.87
N LYS A 115 4.59 -5.64 -13.88
CA LYS A 115 4.52 -5.09 -15.25
C LYS A 115 3.08 -5.23 -15.75
N LEU A 116 2.42 -4.10 -15.98
CA LEU A 116 1.18 -4.06 -16.74
C LEU A 116 1.45 -4.61 -18.14
N THR A 117 0.85 -5.74 -18.47
CA THR A 117 0.84 -6.26 -19.82
C THR A 117 -0.06 -5.37 -20.67
N GLY A 118 0.57 -4.51 -21.48
CA GLY A 118 -0.10 -3.71 -22.49
C GLY A 118 0.82 -3.48 -23.68
N GLY A 119 0.71 -4.33 -24.71
CA GLY A 119 1.29 -4.06 -26.02
C GLY A 119 1.95 -5.26 -26.69
N ARG A 120 1.31 -5.76 -27.75
CA ARG A 120 1.81 -6.78 -28.70
C ARG A 120 3.23 -6.47 -29.21
N THR A 121 4.15 -7.44 -29.11
CA THR A 121 5.16 -7.83 -30.13
C THR A 121 6.07 -8.91 -29.52
N ARG A 122 5.95 -10.17 -29.96
CA ARG A 122 6.66 -10.82 -31.08
C ARG A 122 8.10 -11.18 -30.71
N ARG A 123 8.38 -12.50 -30.66
CA ARG A 123 9.65 -13.23 -30.88
C ARG A 123 10.88 -12.71 -30.10
N HIS A 124 11.61 -13.53 -29.36
CA HIS A 124 12.45 -14.60 -29.88
C HIS A 124 12.92 -15.51 -28.72
N LEU A 125 12.75 -16.84 -28.85
CA LEU A 125 13.83 -17.78 -28.55
C LEU A 125 14.99 -17.43 -29.51
N PRO A 126 16.28 -17.46 -29.13
CA PRO A 126 16.99 -18.67 -28.66
C PRO A 126 18.04 -18.35 -27.55
N ARG A 127 18.71 -19.32 -26.91
CA ARG A 127 19.93 -20.02 -27.40
C ARG A 127 20.35 -21.00 -26.28
N SER A 128 20.54 -22.27 -26.62
CA SER A 128 21.84 -22.95 -26.88
C SER A 128 22.52 -23.39 -25.60
#